data_AF-A0A7J2IYS6-F1
#
_entry.id   AF-A0A7J2IYS6-F1
#
_cell.length_a   1.000
_cell.length_b   1.000
_cell.length_c   1.000
_cell.angle_alpha   90.00
_cell.angle_beta   90.00
_cell.angle_gamma   90.00
#
_symmetry.space_group_name_H-M   'P 1'
#
loop_
_entity.id
_entity.type
_entity.pdbx_description
1 polymer ?
#
loop_
_entity_poly.entity_id
_entity_poly.type
_entity_poly.pdbx_seq_one_letter_code
_entity_poly.pdbx_strand_id
1 'polypeptide(L)' 'LKGRVIGTKGKTKRIIERYAEVKISIYGKTIGIIGSWERVMLAKKAIEMLLAGSLHSTVYRFLEKHKR' A
#
# COMPACT_ATOMS: atom_id res chain seq x y z
N LEU A 1 7.88 11.95 -0.50
CA LEU A 1 7.68 10.48 -0.36
C LEU A 1 6.24 10.08 -0.04
N LYS A 2 5.58 10.62 1.01
CA LYS A 2 4.17 10.31 1.36
C LYS A 2 3.17 10.40 0.19
N GLY A 3 3.38 11.35 -0.73
CA GLY A 3 2.55 11.53 -1.92
C GLY A 3 2.51 10.31 -2.86
N ARG A 4 3.55 9.47 -2.89
CA ARG A 4 3.57 8.23 -3.69
C ARG A 4 2.64 7.17 -3.12
N VAL A 5 2.60 7.06 -1.79
CA VAL A 5 1.73 6.12 -1.08
C VAL A 5 0.28 6.56 -1.16
N ILE A 6 0.01 7.86 -1.00
CA ILE A 6 -1.35 8.42 -1.13
C ILE A 6 -1.83 8.32 -2.59
N GLY A 7 -0.98 8.70 -3.54
CA GLY A 7 -1.33 8.84 -4.95
C GLY A 7 -2.33 9.97 -5.20
N THR A 8 -2.74 10.15 -6.45
CA THR A 8 -3.69 11.19 -6.84
C THR A 8 -5.03 11.00 -6.14
N LYS A 9 -5.47 11.99 -5.34
CA LYS A 9 -6.71 11.95 -4.55
C LYS A 9 -6.84 10.71 -3.64
N GLY A 10 -5.72 10.15 -3.17
CA GLY A 10 -5.74 8.95 -2.34
C GLY A 10 -5.95 7.63 -3.09
N LYS A 11 -5.88 7.64 -4.44
CA LYS A 11 -6.14 6.46 -5.28
C LYS A 11 -5.22 5.28 -4.93
N THR A 12 -3.93 5.52 -4.77
CA THR A 12 -2.95 4.46 -4.49
C THR A 12 -3.19 3.84 -3.11
N LYS A 13 -3.43 4.67 -2.09
CA LYS A 13 -3.84 4.19 -0.76
C LYS A 13 -5.07 3.28 -0.85
N ARG A 14 -6.14 3.72 -1.53
CA ARG A 14 -7.40 2.97 -1.66
C ARG A 14 -7.20 1.63 -2.39
N ILE A 15 -6.30 1.60 -3.37
CA ILE A 15 -5.94 0.36 -4.07
C ILE A 15 -5.25 -0.59 -3.11
N ILE A 16 -4.22 -0.15 -2.39
CA ILE A 16 -3.51 -1.02 -1.43
C ILE A 16 -4.50 -1.54 -0.36
N GLU A 17 -5.34 -0.68 0.21
CA GLU A 17 -6.37 -1.08 1.18
C GLU A 17 -7.32 -2.14 0.63
N ARG A 18 -7.77 -2.00 -0.62
CA ARG A 18 -8.71 -2.94 -1.25
C ARG A 18 -8.05 -4.28 -1.59
N TYR A 19 -6.84 -4.26 -2.15
CA TYR A 19 -6.18 -5.48 -2.62
C TYR A 19 -5.53 -6.27 -1.48
N ALA A 20 -5.02 -5.58 -0.47
CA ALA A 20 -4.47 -6.23 0.72
C ALA A 20 -5.52 -6.40 1.83
N GLU A 21 -6.78 -6.00 1.65
CA GLU A 21 -7.85 -6.13 2.66
C GLU A 21 -7.47 -5.56 4.05
N VAL A 22 -6.84 -4.39 4.04
CA VAL A 22 -6.39 -3.67 5.25
C VAL A 22 -6.97 -2.27 5.31
N LYS A 23 -6.87 -1.66 6.50
CA LYS A 23 -7.04 -0.21 6.69
C LYS A 23 -5.69 0.46 6.88
N ILE A 24 -5.48 1.57 6.19
CA ILE A 24 -4.23 2.34 6.25
C ILE A 24 -4.52 3.75 6.76
N SER A 25 -3.80 4.18 7.79
CA SER A 25 -3.78 5.57 8.26
C SER A 25 -2.42 6.18 8.01
N ILE A 26 -2.38 7.41 7.47
CA ILE A 26 -1.12 8.10 7.15
C ILE A 26 -1.16 9.43 7.90
N TYR A 27 -0.27 9.58 8.88
CA TYR A 27 -0.17 10.78 9.71
C TYR A 27 1.27 11.27 9.75
N GLY A 28 1.51 12.46 9.19
CA GLY A 28 2.86 13.04 9.12
C GLY A 28 3.86 12.13 8.38
N LYS A 29 4.75 11.50 9.15
CA LYS A 29 5.78 10.54 8.68
C LYS A 29 5.45 9.08 9.02
N THR A 30 4.35 8.84 9.72
CA THR A 30 3.96 7.53 10.23
C THR A 30 2.83 6.95 9.38
N ILE A 31 2.94 5.65 9.08
CA ILE A 31 1.91 4.89 8.38
C ILE A 31 1.46 3.76 9.31
N GLY A 32 0.20 3.81 9.74
CA GLY A 32 -0.46 2.74 10.48
C GLY A 32 -1.19 1.80 9.51
N ILE A 33 -1.13 0.50 9.78
CA ILE A 33 -1.82 -0.54 8.99
C ILE A 33 -2.55 -1.45 9.97
N ILE A 34 -3.82 -1.74 9.71
CA ILE A 34 -4.65 -2.60 10.55
C ILE A 34 -5.29 -3.67 9.65
N GLY A 35 -5.15 -4.93 10.04
CA GLY A 35 -5.69 -6.11 9.36
C GLY A 35 -5.07 -7.40 9.92
N SER A 36 -5.30 -8.53 9.25
CA SER A 36 -4.66 -9.79 9.60
C SER A 36 -3.17 -9.78 9.29
N TRP A 37 -2.38 -10.58 10.02
CA TRP A 37 -0.92 -10.59 9.93
C TRP A 37 -0.38 -10.70 8.49
N GLU A 38 -0.87 -11.67 7.72
CA GLU A 38 -0.43 -11.91 6.34
C GLU A 38 -0.77 -10.72 5.42
N ARG A 39 -1.98 -10.17 5.56
CA ARG A 39 -2.49 -9.03 4.81
C ARG A 39 -1.72 -7.74 5.15
N VAL A 40 -1.39 -7.53 6.42
CA VAL A 40 -0.55 -6.42 6.89
C VAL A 40 0.85 -6.51 6.30
N MET A 41 1.45 -7.70 6.27
CA MET A 41 2.77 -7.90 5.67
C MET A 41 2.77 -7.62 4.16
N LEU A 42 1.72 -8.02 3.46
CA LEU A 42 1.54 -7.70 2.04
C LEU A 42 1.43 -6.18 1.81
N ALA A 43 0.59 -5.50 2.58
CA ALA A 43 0.42 -4.05 2.49
C ALA A 43 1.72 -3.30 2.83
N LYS A 44 2.43 -3.74 3.88
CA LYS A 44 3.73 -3.19 4.27
C LYS A 44 4.73 -3.28 3.11
N LYS A 45 4.83 -4.44 2.46
CA LYS A 45 5.74 -4.64 1.32
C LYS A 45 5.41 -3.72 0.15
N ALA A 46 4.12 -3.59 -0.18
CA ALA A 46 3.68 -2.69 -1.25
C ALA A 46 4.03 -1.22 -0.96
N ILE A 47 3.87 -0.78 0.29
CA ILE A 47 4.22 0.57 0.74
C ILE A 47 5.73 0.79 0.68
N GLU A 48 6.53 -0.17 1.15
CA GLU A 48 8.00 -0.12 1.06
C GLU A 48 8.47 0.00 -0.39
N MET A 49 7.87 -0.75 -1.32
CA MET A 49 8.19 -0.64 -2.75
C MET A 49 7.94 0.77 -3.29
N LEU A 50 6.81 1.39 -2.93
CA LEU A 50 6.50 2.77 -3.34
C LEU A 50 7.49 3.78 -2.75
N LEU A 51 7.89 3.60 -1.50
CA LEU A 51 8.85 4.45 -0.81
C LEU A 51 10.27 4.29 -1.39
N ALA A 52 10.64 3.07 -1.79
CA ALA A 52 11.91 2.74 -2.45
C ALA A 52 11.98 3.19 -3.92
N GLY A 53 10.93 3.80 -4.45
CA GLY A 53 10.93 4.39 -5.79
C GLY A 53 10.29 3.53 -6.88
N SER A 54 9.71 2.37 -6.54
CA SER A 54 9.05 1.49 -7.51
C SER A 54 7.89 2.17 -8.21
N LEU A 55 7.70 1.86 -9.50
CA LEU A 55 6.56 2.33 -10.27
C LEU A 55 5.24 1.84 -9.67
N HIS A 56 4.20 2.68 -9.73
CA HIS A 56 2.88 2.31 -9.23
C HIS A 56 2.32 1.08 -9.96
N SER A 57 2.59 0.94 -11.26
CA SER A 57 2.22 -0.23 -12.06
C SER A 57 2.83 -1.53 -11.53
N THR A 58 4.11 -1.52 -11.16
CA THR A 58 4.80 -2.67 -10.56
C THR A 58 4.17 -3.06 -9.22
N VAL A 59 3.82 -2.08 -8.40
CA VAL A 59 3.18 -2.32 -7.09
C VAL A 59 1.77 -2.86 -7.26
N TYR A 60 1.00 -2.37 -8.22
CA TYR A 60 -0.33 -2.91 -8.53
C TYR A 60 -0.26 -4.35 -9.02
N ARG A 61 0.69 -4.66 -9.91
CA ARG A 61 0.92 -6.04 -10.38
C ARG A 61 1.34 -6.97 -9.24
N PHE A 62 2.17 -6.48 -8.31
CA PHE A 62 2.55 -7.22 -7.12
C PHE A 62 1.34 -7.55 -6.24
N LEU A 63 0.47 -6.56 -5.98
CA LEU A 63 -0.75 -6.73 -5.20
C LEU A 63 -1.74 -7.68 -5.87
N GLU A 64 -1.91 -7.58 -7.19
CA GLU A 64 -2.77 -8.48 -7.97
C GLU A 64 -2.33 -9.94 -7.90
N LYS A 65 -1.03 -10.21 -7.98
CA LYS A 65 -0.49 -11.58 -7.87
C LYS A 65 -0.73 -12.22 -6.49
N HIS A 66 -0.83 -11.41 -5.45
CA HIS A 66 -1.03 -11.87 -4.07
C HIS A 66 -2.49 -11.74 -3.62
N LYS A 67 -3.38 -11.38 -4.55
CA LYS A 67 -4.82 -11.44 -4.36
C LYS A 67 -5.25 -12.90 -4.49
N ARG A 68 -5.25 -13.61 -3.36
CA ARG A 68 -6.09 -14.81 -3.15
C ARG A 68 -7.49 -14.36 -2.77
#